data_AF-A0A453FS45-F1
#
_entry.id   AF-A0A453FS45-F1
#
_cell.length_a   1.000
_cell.length_b   1.000
_cell.length_c   1.000
_cell.angle_alpha   90.00
_cell.angle_beta   90.00
_cell.angle_gamma   90.00
#
_symmetry.space_group_name_H-M   'P 1'
#
loop_
_entity.id
_entity.type
_entity.pdbx_description
1 polymer ?
#
loop_
_entity_poly.entity_id
_entity_poly.type
_entity_poly.pdbx_seq_one_letter_code
_entity_poly.pdbx_strand_id
1 'polypeptide(L)' 'MKKNVGSRLPPFTEVQSELIKGSLDFIGINHYYSLYVNGRPFKTGVRDYFADISVSTRGKYVFWIMILGLLLNCS' A
#
# COMPACT_ATOMS: atom_id res chain seq x y z
N MET A 1 -1.17 11.23 -2.21
CA MET A 1 -1.95 10.25 -3.02
C MET A 1 -2.67 10.88 -4.21
N LYS A 2 -3.57 11.88 -4.01
CA LYS A 2 -4.34 12.50 -5.11
C LYS A 2 -3.49 12.94 -6.32
N LYS A 3 -2.38 13.66 -6.08
CA LYS A 3 -1.43 14.10 -7.14
C LYS A 3 -0.78 12.93 -7.90
N ASN A 4 -0.40 11.86 -7.20
CA ASN A 4 0.32 10.74 -7.81
C ASN A 4 -0.64 9.86 -8.61
N VAL A 5 -1.77 9.47 -8.00
CA VAL A 5 -2.73 8.53 -8.60
C VAL A 5 -3.57 9.19 -9.70
N GLY A 6 -3.93 10.47 -9.52
CA GLY A 6 -4.71 11.25 -10.47
C GLY A 6 -6.13 10.69 -10.64
N SER A 7 -6.58 10.62 -11.89
CA SER A 7 -7.93 10.19 -12.28
C SER A 7 -8.30 8.75 -11.89
N ARG A 8 -7.32 7.90 -11.57
CA ARG A 8 -7.57 6.53 -11.07
C ARG A 8 -8.12 6.50 -9.65
N LEU A 9 -7.97 7.59 -8.88
CA LEU A 9 -8.56 7.72 -7.56
C LEU A 9 -9.92 8.41 -7.72
N PRO A 10 -11.05 7.70 -7.49
CA PRO A 10 -12.37 8.31 -7.63
C PRO A 10 -12.54 9.43 -6.60
N PRO A 11 -13.12 10.58 -6.99
CA PRO A 11 -13.47 11.63 -6.05
C PRO A 11 -14.69 11.21 -5.22
N PHE A 12 -14.72 11.65 -3.97
CA PHE A 12 -15.95 11.59 -3.17
C PHE A 12 -16.81 12.82 -3.45
N THR A 13 -18.12 12.64 -3.44
CA THR A 13 -19.06 13.77 -3.34
C THR A 13 -18.99 14.41 -1.95
N GLU A 14 -19.57 15.59 -1.79
CA GLU A 14 -19.64 16.27 -0.50
C GLU A 14 -20.38 15.42 0.55
N VAL A 15 -21.57 14.92 0.20
CA VAL A 15 -22.38 14.03 1.05
C VAL A 15 -21.60 12.77 1.47
N GLN A 16 -20.88 12.13 0.53
CA GLN A 16 -20.06 10.97 0.85
C GLN A 16 -18.91 11.32 1.80
N SER A 17 -18.30 12.49 1.61
CA SER A 17 -17.21 12.96 2.46
C SER A 17 -17.68 13.23 3.89
N GLU A 18 -18.87 13.81 4.05
CA GLU A 18 -19.50 14.04 5.35
C GLU A 18 -19.82 12.74 6.07
N LEU A 19 -20.38 11.75 5.36
CA LEU A 19 -20.73 10.44 5.93
C LEU A 19 -19.51 9.67 6.44
N ILE A 20 -18.37 9.75 5.75
CA ILE A 20 -17.15 9.02 6.13
C ILE A 20 -16.41 9.76 7.26
N LYS A 21 -16.51 11.08 7.30
CA LYS A 21 -15.77 11.89 8.27
C LYS A 21 -16.38 11.71 9.66
N GLY A 22 -15.64 11.03 10.55
CA GLY A 22 -16.07 10.78 11.92
C GLY A 22 -16.87 9.48 12.09
N SER A 23 -16.94 8.62 11.07
CA SER A 23 -17.63 7.33 11.14
C SER A 23 -16.83 6.22 11.87
N LEU A 24 -15.97 6.58 12.83
CA LEU A 24 -15.04 5.67 13.49
C LEU A 24 -15.13 5.84 15.00
N ASP A 25 -15.46 4.76 15.72
CA ASP A 25 -15.47 4.74 17.19
C ASP A 25 -14.13 4.29 17.79
N PHE A 26 -13.39 3.43 17.07
CA PHE A 26 -12.07 2.95 17.45
C PHE A 26 -11.21 2.63 16.22
N ILE A 27 -9.89 2.53 16.42
CA ILE A 27 -8.93 2.16 15.38
C ILE A 27 -8.14 0.94 15.85
N GLY A 28 -8.36 -0.21 15.22
CA GLY A 28 -7.53 -1.40 15.38
C GLY A 28 -6.37 -1.38 14.41
N ILE A 29 -5.13 -1.53 14.90
CA ILE A 29 -3.93 -1.55 14.06
C ILE A 29 -3.35 -2.96 14.02
N ASN A 30 -3.37 -3.59 12.84
CA ASN A 30 -2.66 -4.84 12.61
C ASN A 30 -1.21 -4.51 12.21
N HIS A 31 -0.25 -4.73 13.12
CA HIS A 31 1.17 -4.49 12.89
C HIS A 31 1.94 -5.81 12.79
N TYR A 32 2.53 -6.10 11.63
CA TYR A 32 3.27 -7.34 11.39
C TYR A 32 4.77 -7.13 11.18
N TYR A 33 5.18 -6.05 10.52
CA TYR A 33 6.57 -5.75 10.24
C TYR A 33 6.78 -4.28 9.91
N SER A 34 8.03 -3.85 10.02
CA SER A 34 8.49 -2.53 9.56
C SER A 34 9.45 -2.69 8.38
N LEU A 35 9.36 -1.81 7.39
CA LEU A 35 10.19 -1.85 6.18
C LEU A 35 11.09 -0.62 6.09
N TYR A 36 12.33 -0.82 5.66
CA TYR A 36 13.21 0.28 5.26
C TYR A 36 12.83 0.77 3.86
N VAL A 37 12.61 2.07 3.72
CA VAL A 37 12.18 2.73 2.47
C VAL A 37 13.19 3.78 2.01
N ASN A 38 13.42 3.84 0.70
CA ASN A 38 14.16 4.91 0.04
C ASN A 38 13.29 5.53 -1.06
N GLY A 39 13.32 6.85 -1.21
CA GLY A 39 12.64 7.53 -2.32
C GLY A 39 13.25 7.17 -3.68
N ARG A 40 12.41 7.11 -4.72
CA ARG A 40 12.85 6.95 -6.11
C ARG A 40 12.11 7.93 -7.03
N PRO A 41 12.68 8.29 -8.18
CA PRO A 41 11.98 9.12 -9.16
C PRO A 41 10.70 8.43 -9.67
N PHE A 42 9.73 9.24 -10.09
CA PHE A 42 8.48 8.74 -10.66
C PHE A 42 8.75 7.98 -11.95
N LYS A 43 8.13 6.81 -12.09
CA LYS A 43 8.10 6.08 -13.35
C LYS A 43 7.14 6.76 -14.33
N THR A 44 7.55 6.87 -15.59
CA THR A 44 6.70 7.32 -16.71
C THR A 44 5.96 6.13 -17.32
N GLY A 45 4.83 6.39 -18.00
CA GLY A 45 4.03 5.36 -18.68
C GLY A 45 2.92 4.74 -17.82
N VAL A 46 2.62 3.45 -18.06
CA VAL A 46 1.60 2.69 -17.30
C VAL A 46 2.07 2.52 -15.85
N ARG A 47 1.24 2.92 -14.90
CA ARG A 47 1.57 2.89 -13.46
C ARG A 47 0.63 1.98 -12.69
N ASP A 48 1.23 1.11 -11.90
CA ASP A 48 0.56 0.29 -10.90
C ASP A 48 0.66 0.93 -9.51
N TYR A 49 0.07 0.28 -8.50
CA TYR A 49 0.14 0.71 -7.11
C TYR A 49 1.59 0.94 -6.64
N PHE A 50 2.51 0.05 -6.99
CA PHE A 50 3.92 0.17 -6.58
C PHE A 50 4.63 1.35 -7.24
N ALA A 51 4.31 1.64 -8.50
CA ALA A 51 4.82 2.80 -9.21
C ALA A 51 4.30 4.11 -8.61
N ASP A 52 3.07 4.15 -8.10
CA ASP A 52 2.47 5.36 -7.49
C ASP A 52 3.05 5.74 -6.13
N ILE A 53 3.48 4.74 -5.35
CA ILE A 53 4.14 4.98 -4.06
C ILE A 53 5.52 5.63 -4.27
N SER A 54 6.18 5.39 -5.41
CA SER A 54 7.49 5.99 -5.72
C SER A 54 8.57 5.76 -4.65
N VAL A 55 8.56 4.58 -4.03
CA VAL A 55 9.60 4.15 -3.09
C VAL A 55 10.21 2.80 -3.49
N SER A 56 11.43 2.59 -3.02
CA SER A 56 12.10 1.29 -2.99
C SER A 56 12.12 0.76 -1.56
N THR A 57 11.71 -0.48 -1.36
CA THR A 57 11.76 -1.17 -0.06
C THR A 57 12.94 -2.13 0.01
N ARG A 58 13.70 -2.11 1.12
CA ARG A 58 14.69 -3.15 1.45
C ARG A 58 14.05 -4.15 2.41
N GLY A 59 14.06 -5.45 2.05
CA GLY A 59 13.40 -6.52 2.82
C GLY A 59 12.43 -7.41 2.03
N LYS A 60 12.36 -7.30 0.69
CA LYS A 60 11.43 -8.08 -0.17
C LYS A 60 11.50 -9.60 0.01
N TYR A 61 12.63 -10.11 0.50
CA TYR A 61 12.85 -11.54 0.68
C TYR A 61 12.09 -12.15 1.86
N VAL A 62 11.64 -11.34 2.83
CA VAL A 62 10.91 -11.86 4.02
C VAL A 62 9.58 -12.51 3.61
N PHE A 63 8.86 -11.90 2.66
CA PHE A 63 7.60 -12.43 2.15
C PHE A 63 7.79 -13.71 1.33
N TRP A 64 8.86 -13.78 0.53
CA TRP A 64 9.18 -14.96 -0.28
C TRP A 64 9.69 -16.14 0.55
N ILE A 65 10.48 -15.87 1.60
CA ILE A 65 10.96 -16.89 2.55
C ILE A 65 9.78 -17.51 3.32
N MET A 66 8.76 -16.73 3.69
CA MET A 66 7.55 -17.27 4.34
C MET A 66 6.74 -18.18 3.42
N ILE A 67 6.55 -17.81 2.14
CA ILE A 67 5.84 -18.66 1.17
C ILE A 67 6.63 -19.94 0.91
N LEU A 68 7.96 -19.84 0.76
CA LEU A 68 8.82 -21.01 0.55
C LEU A 68 8.83 -21.93 1.79
N GLY A 69 8.86 -21.37 3.00
CA GLY A 69 8.79 -22.13 4.25
C GLY A 69 7.45 -22.83 4.49
N LEU A 70 6.33 -22.24 4.05
CA LEU A 70 5.01 -22.88 4.08
C LEU A 70 4.88 -24.01 3.05
N LEU A 71 5.50 -23.88 1.87
CA LEU A 71 5.52 -24.92 0.84
C LEU A 71 6.45 -26.09 1.23
N LEU A 72 7.54 -25.83 1.93
CA LEU A 72 8.49 -26.87 2.38
C LEU A 72 8.02 -27.65 3.62
N ASN A 73 7.02 -27.19 4.36
CA ASN A 73 6.39 -27.94 5.47
C ASN A 73 5.19 -28.79 5.03
N CYS A 74 4.95 -28.93 3.72
CA CYS A 74 3.86 -29.73 3.14
C CYS A 74 4.38 -31.01 2.44
N SER A 75 5.47 -31.61 2.94
CA SER A 75 5.97 -32.94 2.56
C SER A 75 6.35 -33.75 3.78
#